data_AF-K1YUT5-F1
#
_entry.id   AF-K1YUT5-F1
#
_cell.length_a   1.000
_cell.length_b   1.000
_cell.length_c   1.000
_cell.angle_alpha   90.00
_cell.angle_beta   90.00
_cell.angle_gamma   90.00
#
_symmetry.space_group_name_H-M   'P 1'
#
loop_
_entity.id
_entity.type
_entity.pdbx_description
1 polymer ?
#
loop_
_entity_poly.entity_id
_entity_poly.type
_entity_poly.pdbx_seq_one_letter_code
_entity_poly.pdbx_strand_id
1 'polypeptide(L)' 'MTKKTEDKIRQIPFSPPQITSQDIKEVVSVLKSGWITTGNKVKEFQN' A
#
# COMPACT_ATOMS: atom_id res chain seq x y z
N MET A 1 -46.92 10.38 -5.62
CA MET A 1 -45.96 9.96 -4.57
C MET A 1 -44.95 8.99 -5.22
N THR A 2 -43.91 9.54 -5.84
CA THR A 2 -42.88 8.75 -6.53
C THR A 2 -41.80 8.33 -5.53
N LYS A 3 -41.54 7.03 -5.45
CA LYS A 3 -40.56 6.44 -4.54
C LYS A 3 -39.15 6.91 -4.97
N LYS A 4 -38.47 7.70 -4.14
CA LYS A 4 -37.04 7.96 -4.25
C LYS A 4 -36.33 6.68 -3.83
N THR A 5 -35.65 6.02 -4.76
CA THR A 5 -34.70 4.95 -4.43
C THR A 5 -33.55 5.61 -3.67
N GLU A 6 -33.25 5.16 -2.46
CA GLU A 6 -32.11 5.64 -1.68
C GLU A 6 -30.82 5.17 -2.37
N ASP A 7 -30.23 6.04 -3.19
CA ASP A 7 -28.91 5.82 -3.75
C ASP A 7 -27.86 5.88 -2.62
N LYS A 8 -27.55 4.71 -2.07
CA LYS A 8 -26.45 4.52 -1.13
C LYS A 8 -25.16 4.95 -1.83
N ILE A 9 -24.53 6.01 -1.33
CA ILE A 9 -23.23 6.50 -1.84
C ILE A 9 -22.22 5.35 -1.71
N ARG A 10 -21.87 4.73 -2.84
CA ARG A 10 -20.81 3.72 -2.88
C ARG A 10 -19.47 4.43 -2.72
N GLN A 11 -18.76 4.15 -1.63
CA GLN A 11 -17.41 4.65 -1.45
C GLN A 11 -16.46 3.87 -2.35
N ILE A 12 -16.11 4.47 -3.48
CA ILE A 12 -15.11 3.94 -4.41
C ILE A 12 -13.81 4.70 -4.13
N PRO A 13 -12.75 4.02 -3.64
CA PRO A 13 -11.47 4.69 -3.44
C PRO A 13 -10.86 5.04 -4.81
N PHE A 14 -10.34 6.27 -4.94
CA PHE A 14 -9.70 6.74 -6.18
C PHE A 14 -8.42 5.94 -6.50
N SER A 15 -7.64 5.60 -5.47
CA SER A 15 -6.40 4.83 -5.61
C SER A 15 -6.20 3.99 -4.34
N PRO A 16 -6.82 2.80 -4.26
CA PRO A 16 -6.55 1.90 -3.15
C PRO A 16 -5.08 1.46 -3.20
N PRO A 17 -4.38 1.36 -2.07
CA PRO A 17 -3.00 0.87 -2.06
C PRO A 17 -2.97 -0.58 -2.53
N GLN A 18 -2.05 -0.90 -3.45
CA GLN A 18 -1.78 -2.27 -3.85
C GLN A 18 -0.53 -2.75 -3.12
N ILE A 19 -0.74 -3.54 -2.07
CA ILE A 19 0.34 -4.12 -1.26
C ILE A 19 0.16 -5.63 -1.25
N THR A 20 1.23 -6.34 -1.59
CA THR A 20 1.28 -7.79 -1.62
C THR A 20 2.03 -8.35 -0.41
N SER A 21 1.95 -9.67 -0.20
CA SER A 21 2.76 -10.34 0.83
C SER A 21 4.27 -10.24 0.57
N GLN A 22 4.68 -10.03 -0.68
CA GLN A 22 6.10 -9.87 -1.01
C GLN A 22 6.63 -8.53 -0.52
N ASP A 23 5.84 -7.46 -0.67
CA ASP A 23 6.20 -6.12 -0.20
C ASP A 23 6.39 -6.13 1.33
N ILE A 24 5.48 -6.79 2.04
CA ILE A 24 5.55 -6.92 3.50
C ILE A 24 6.79 -7.71 3.93
N LYS A 25 7.09 -8.83 3.25
CA LYS A 25 8.28 -9.64 3.56
C LYS A 25 9.57 -8.83 3.40
N GLU A 26 9.66 -8.01 2.37
CA GLU A 26 10.83 -7.18 2.13
C GLU A 26 10.96 -6.08 3.20
N VAL A 27 9.86 -5.42 3.58
CA VAL A 27 9.88 -4.45 4.69
C VAL A 27 10.34 -5.11 5.99
N VAL A 28 9.85 -6.32 6.30
CA VAL A 28 10.27 -7.07 7.50
C VAL A 28 11.76 -7.44 7.44
N SER A 29 12.30 -7.76 6.27
CA SER A 29 13.74 -8.06 6.11
C SER A 29 14.59 -6.84 6.47
N VAL A 30 14.19 -5.65 6.01
CA VAL A 30 14.84 -4.37 6.34
C VAL A 30 14.75 -4.08 7.83
N LEU A 31 13.57 -4.24 8.44
CA LEU A 31 13.40 -4.04 9.89
C LEU A 31 14.31 -4.97 10.71
N LYS A 32 14.43 -6.24 10.30
CA LYS A 32 15.32 -7.21 10.97
C LYS A 32 16.80 -6.93 10.75
N SER A 33 17.17 -6.22 9.69
CA SER A 33 18.57 -5.85 9.40
C SER A 33 19.13 -4.78 10.33
N GLY A 34 18.26 -4.02 11.00
CA GLY A 34 18.65 -2.86 11.83
C GLY A 34 18.96 -1.58 11.04
N TRP A 35 18.89 -1.61 9.69
CA TRP A 35 19.14 -0.45 8.84
C TRP A 35 17.83 0.08 8.22
N ILE A 36 17.12 0.95 8.94
CA ILE A 36 15.78 1.44 8.55
C ILE A 36 15.79 2.73 7.73
N THR A 37 16.95 3.36 7.57
CA THR A 37 17.14 4.60 6.78
C THR A 37 17.79 4.29 5.44
N THR A 38 18.14 5.31 4.66
CA THR A 38 18.83 5.16 3.36
C THR A 38 20.05 4.26 3.49
N GLY A 39 20.13 3.21 2.68
CA GLY A 39 21.16 2.18 2.77
C GLY A 39 21.31 1.35 1.51
N ASN A 40 21.92 0.17 1.64
CA ASN A 40 22.20 -0.71 0.49
C ASN A 40 20.94 -1.10 -0.27
N LYS A 41 19.82 -1.29 0.42
CA LYS A 41 18.51 -1.57 -0.19
C LYS A 41 18.08 -0.51 -1.19
N VAL A 42 18.36 0.76 -0.93
CA VAL A 42 18.06 1.85 -1.87
C VAL A 42 18.95 1.79 -3.10
N LYS A 43 20.24 1.43 -2.94
CA LYS A 43 21.17 1.27 -4.06
C LYS A 43 20.73 0.16 -5.03
N GLU A 44 20.14 -0.92 -4.51
CA GLU A 44 19.57 -2.01 -5.34
C GLU A 44 18.51 -1.52 -6.34
N PHE A 45 17.79 -0.43 -6.04
CA PHE A 45 16.72 0.12 -6.88
C PHE A 45 17.14 1.28 -7.79
N GLN A 46 18.37 1.80 -7.67
CA GLN A 46 18.80 3.05 -8.31
C GLN A 46 19.74 2.88 -9.52
N ASN A 47 20.03 1.64 -9.93
CA ASN A 47 20.95 1.36 -11.04
C ASN A 47 20.49 1.94 -12.38
#